data_AF-A0AAJ4AMS3-F1
#
_entry.id   AF-A0AAJ4AMS3-F1
#
_cell.length_a   1.000
_cell.length_b   1.000
_cell.length_c   1.000
_cell.angle_alpha   90.00
_cell.angle_beta   90.00
_cell.angle_gamma   90.00
#
_symmetry.space_group_name_H-M   'P 1'
#
loop_
_entity.id
_entity.type
_entity.pdbx_description
1 polymer ?
#
loop_
_entity_poly.entity_id
_entity_poly.type
_entity_poly.pdbx_seq_one_letter_code
_entity_poly.pdbx_strand_id
1 'polypeptide(L)' 'MNRSLFSLNLRKNEFKLRQREASYVDLTTSQKKDVQRLLAAGFSKKAIRGVFGCSYEALKSVNLGC' A
#
# COMPACT_ATOMS: atom_id res chain seq x y z
N MET A 1 -2.36 -21.48 32.02
CA MET A 1 -2.59 -21.14 30.60
C MET A 1 -2.81 -19.63 30.46
N ASN A 2 -1.90 -18.93 29.78
CA ASN A 2 -1.80 -17.47 29.72
C ASN A 2 -2.86 -16.81 28.81
N ARG A 3 -4.12 -16.69 29.29
CA ARG A 3 -5.20 -15.96 28.58
C ARG A 3 -4.80 -14.51 28.23
N SER A 4 -3.98 -13.87 29.06
CA SER A 4 -3.57 -12.47 28.89
C SER A 4 -2.64 -12.25 27.69
N LEU A 5 -1.69 -13.17 27.44
CA LEU A 5 -0.80 -13.11 26.27
C LEU A 5 -1.55 -13.31 24.95
N PHE A 6 -2.59 -14.14 24.96
CA PHE A 6 -3.41 -14.40 23.76
C PHE A 6 -4.21 -13.15 23.36
N SER A 7 -4.85 -12.51 24.34
CA SER A 7 -5.57 -11.23 24.16
C SER A 7 -4.66 -10.10 23.67
N LEU A 8 -3.45 -9.98 24.21
CA LEU A 8 -2.46 -8.98 23.78
C LEU A 8 -1.99 -9.18 22.33
N ASN A 9 -1.79 -10.44 21.91
CA ASN A 9 -1.40 -10.74 20.53
C ASN A 9 -2.54 -10.49 19.52
N LEU A 10 -3.78 -10.85 19.89
CA LEU A 10 -4.97 -10.52 19.10
C LEU A 10 -5.06 -9.01 18.86
N ARG A 11 -4.97 -8.21 19.93
CA ARG A 11 -5.06 -6.75 19.84
C ARG A 11 -3.94 -6.14 18.99
N LYS A 12 -2.69 -6.62 19.14
CA LYS A 12 -1.55 -6.18 18.30
C LYS A 12 -1.76 -6.51 16.82
N ASN A 13 -2.34 -7.67 16.51
CA ASN A 13 -2.62 -8.06 15.14
C ASN A 13 -3.75 -7.22 14.53
N GLU A 14 -4.80 -6.90 15.29
CA GLU A 14 -5.88 -6.00 14.85
C GLU A 14 -5.37 -4.58 14.54
N PHE A 15 -4.49 -4.03 15.38
CA PHE A 15 -3.89 -2.71 15.12
C PHE A 15 -3.03 -2.70 13.85
N LYS A 16 -2.24 -3.76 13.62
CA LYS A 16 -1.47 -3.90 12.37
C LYS A 16 -2.38 -4.05 11.15
N LEU A 17 -3.49 -4.78 11.28
CA LEU A 17 -4.47 -4.96 10.22
C LEU A 17 -5.13 -3.63 9.86
N ARG A 18 -5.62 -2.88 10.86
CA ARG A 18 -6.21 -1.55 10.64
C ARG A 18 -5.23 -0.55 10.06
N GLN A 19 -3.97 -0.55 10.48
CA GLN A 19 -2.95 0.29 9.85
C GLN A 19 -2.73 -0.07 8.38
N ARG A 20 -2.78 -1.36 8.05
CA ARG A 20 -2.62 -1.85 6.67
C ARG A 20 -3.82 -1.44 5.80
N GLU A 21 -5.03 -1.55 6.33
CA GLU A 21 -6.27 -1.12 5.66
C GLU A 21 -6.30 0.41 5.47
N ALA A 22 -5.94 1.18 6.50
CA ALA A 22 -5.85 2.64 6.41
C ALA A 22 -4.74 3.12 5.47
N SER A 23 -3.68 2.32 5.28
CA SER A 23 -2.61 2.61 4.31
C SER A 23 -2.97 2.19 2.88
N TYR A 24 -4.15 1.59 2.66
CA TYR A 24 -4.58 1.12 1.35
C TYR A 24 -5.32 2.22 0.59
N VAL A 25 -4.56 3.23 0.15
CA VAL A 25 -5.06 4.19 -0.82
C VAL A 25 -4.92 3.57 -2.21
N ASP A 26 -6.04 3.15 -2.77
CA ASP A 26 -6.11 2.69 -4.15
C ASP A 26 -5.93 3.88 -5.11
N LEU A 27 -5.19 3.65 -6.19
CA LEU A 27 -5.01 4.67 -7.21
C LEU A 27 -6.29 4.78 -8.05
N THR A 28 -6.77 5.99 -8.28
CA THR A 28 -7.85 6.22 -9.25
C THR A 28 -7.39 5.86 -10.67
N THR A 29 -8.33 5.60 -11.58
CA THR A 29 -8.02 5.24 -12.98
C THR A 29 -7.14 6.26 -13.69
N SER A 30 -7.30 7.56 -13.39
CA SER A 30 -6.43 8.62 -13.93
C SER A 30 -5.02 8.51 -13.37
N GLN A 31 -4.87 8.38 -12.04
CA GLN A 31 -3.57 8.26 -11.41
C GLN A 31 -2.81 7.01 -11.85
N LYS A 32 -3.51 5.90 -12.15
CA LYS A 32 -2.88 4.69 -12.70
C LYS A 32 -2.18 4.97 -14.04
N LYS A 33 -2.79 5.76 -14.92
CA LYS A 33 -2.18 6.16 -16.21
C LYS A 33 -0.95 7.04 -16.01
N ASP A 34 -1.02 7.98 -15.07
CA ASP A 34 0.11 8.87 -14.78
C ASP A 34 1.27 8.11 -14.12
N VAL A 35 0.98 7.21 -13.19
CA VAL A 35 1.96 6.30 -12.58
C VAL A 35 2.63 5.43 -13.66
N GLN A 36 1.86 4.87 -14.60
CA GLN A 36 2.41 4.06 -15.68
C GLN A 36 3.33 4.87 -16.60
N ARG A 37 2.97 6.12 -16.92
CA ARG A 37 3.84 7.05 -17.67
C ARG A 37 5.14 7.35 -16.93
N LEU A 38 5.07 7.61 -15.62
CA LEU A 38 6.25 7.87 -14.80
C LEU A 38 7.14 6.63 -14.67
N LEU A 39 6.57 5.44 -14.54
CA LEU A 39 7.33 4.19 -14.56
C LEU A 39 8.03 3.98 -15.90
N ALA A 40 7.34 4.21 -17.03
CA ALA A 40 7.91 4.11 -18.37
C ALA A 40 9.02 5.15 -18.61
N ALA A 41 8.91 6.33 -18.00
CA ALA A 41 9.95 7.37 -18.03
C ALA A 41 11.14 7.09 -17.09
N GLY A 42 11.12 5.98 -16.34
CA GLY A 42 12.23 5.56 -15.48
C GLY A 42 12.24 6.17 -14.07
N PHE A 43 11.15 6.81 -13.64
CA PHE A 43 11.07 7.34 -12.27
C PHE A 43 11.07 6.23 -11.22
N SER A 44 11.75 6.49 -10.10
CA SER A 44 11.80 5.51 -9.02
C SER A 44 10.43 5.31 -8.38
N LYS A 45 10.12 4.05 -8.05
CA LYS A 45 8.90 3.66 -7.33
C LYS A 45 8.73 4.43 -6.01
N LYS A 46 9.84 4.80 -5.36
CA LYS A 46 9.84 5.58 -4.11
C LYS A 46 9.36 7.02 -4.35
N ALA A 47 9.84 7.67 -5.42
CA ALA A 47 9.43 9.02 -5.79
C ALA A 47 7.94 9.06 -6.16
N ILE A 48 7.48 8.10 -6.97
CA ILE A 48 6.07 8.00 -7.37
C ILE A 48 5.17 7.81 -6.14
N ARG A 49 5.54 6.95 -5.18
CA ARG A 49 4.79 6.81 -3.92
C ARG A 49 4.75 8.09 -3.10
N GLY A 50 5.83 8.87 -3.09
CA GLY A 50 5.89 10.16 -2.39
C GLY A 50 4.92 11.19 -2.98
N VAL A 51 4.78 11.22 -4.32
CA VAL A 51 3.88 12.17 -5.01
C VAL A 51 2.42 11.75 -4.91
N PHE A 52 2.13 10.47 -5.12
CA PHE A 52 0.75 9.97 -5.19
C PHE A 52 0.19 9.51 -3.84
N GLY A 53 1.02 9.44 -2.80
CA GLY A 53 0.59 8.96 -1.48
C GLY A 53 0.09 7.51 -1.50
N CYS A 54 0.49 6.72 -2.49
CA CYS A 54 -0.07 5.39 -2.72
C CYS A 54 0.71 4.28 -2.00
N SER A 55 -0.01 3.20 -1.70
CA SER A 55 0.58 2.01 -1.10
C SER A 55 1.53 1.32 -2.09
N TYR A 56 2.49 0.55 -1.56
CA TYR A 56 3.39 -0.24 -2.42
C TYR A 56 2.61 -1.24 -3.28
N GLU A 57 1.56 -1.84 -2.73
CA GLU A 57 0.71 -2.79 -3.45
C GLU A 57 -0.08 -2.11 -4.57
N ALA A 58 -0.60 -0.89 -4.33
CA ALA A 58 -1.27 -0.10 -5.37
C ALA A 58 -0.32 0.26 -6.52
N LEU A 59 0.95 0.57 -6.22
CA LEU A 59 1.96 0.80 -7.25
C LEU A 59 2.30 -0.50 -8.02
N LYS A 60 2.36 -1.63 -7.31
CA LYS A 60 2.66 -2.94 -7.90
C LYS A 60 1.53 -3.40 -8.83
N SER A 61 0.27 -3.13 -8.49
CA SER A 61 -0.88 -3.49 -9.33
C SER A 61 -0.86 -2.75 -10.68
N VAL A 62 -0.38 -1.50 -10.72
CA VAL A 62 -0.19 -0.76 -11.98
C VAL A 62 0.93 -1.37 -12.83
N ASN A 63 1.97 -1.90 -12.21
CA ASN A 63 3.09 -2.52 -12.93
C ASN A 63 2.80 -3.95 -13.42
N LEU A 64 1.82 -4.65 -12.83
CA LEU A 64 1.42 -6.02 -13.21
C LEU A 64 0.22 -6.05 -14.16
N GLY A 65 -0.41 -4.90 -14.45
CA GLY A 65 -1.61 -4.79 -15.29
C GLY A 65 -1.33 -4.71 -16.79
N CYS A 66 -0.21 -5.24 -17.27
CA CYS A 66 0.11 -5.41 -18.70
C CYS A 66 0.02 -6.89 -19.08
#